data_AF-A0A2V4XE18-F1
#
_entry.id   AF-A0A2V4XE18-F1
#
_cell.length_a   1.000
_cell.length_b   1.000
_cell.length_c   1.000
_cell.angle_alpha   90.00
_cell.angle_beta   90.00
_cell.angle_gamma   90.00
#
_symmetry.space_group_name_H-M   'P 1'
#
loop_
_entity.id
_entity.type
_entity.pdbx_description
1 polymer ?
#
loop_
_entity_poly.entity_id
_entity_poly.type
_entity_poly.pdbx_seq_one_letter_code
_entity_poly.pdbx_strand_id
1 'polypeptide(L)'
;MENNKATFAHFKLLKKWMVFFIPVLLTFSCSLDDDGLATENIVESNTSFESTNYVPYVLSYDYVSYNIGQDNLYGAGLEGFQEGNIIIKDPSSWIGLMNQMDLFTDVTQQFSETDINFEQFLVVAVFDHLYNSTGQKIHLEVEYNSDNIIVSIIKSRRQGRETYITTQPFQILKIPLTNLPIVFHHRISK
;
A
#
# COMPACT_ATOMS: atom_id res chain seq x y z
N MET A 1 26.98 35.10 21.42
CA MET A 1 26.99 34.16 22.54
C MET A 1 25.56 33.81 22.86
N GLU A 2 25.28 32.52 22.76
CA GLU A 2 24.28 31.76 23.51
C GLU A 2 22.77 32.07 23.40
N ASN A 3 22.14 31.06 22.80
CA ASN A 3 21.08 30.22 23.39
C ASN A 3 19.67 30.79 23.41
N ASN A 4 18.85 30.26 22.48
CA ASN A 4 17.48 29.80 22.72
C ASN A 4 17.15 28.73 21.66
N LYS A 5 17.81 27.57 21.79
CA LYS A 5 17.41 26.31 21.12
C LYS A 5 16.81 25.39 22.18
N ALA A 6 15.84 24.59 21.74
CA ALA A 6 15.20 23.48 22.43
C ALA A 6 13.95 23.82 23.25
N THR A 7 12.80 23.76 22.57
CA THR A 7 11.58 23.24 23.19
C THR A 7 10.77 22.54 22.09
N PHE A 8 10.17 21.40 22.43
CA PHE A 8 9.47 20.43 21.56
C PHE A 8 10.32 19.35 20.88
N ALA A 9 11.26 18.78 21.64
CA ALA A 9 11.57 17.36 21.55
C ALA A 9 10.98 16.65 22.79
N HIS A 10 9.66 16.46 22.81
CA HIS A 10 9.01 15.78 23.92
C HIS A 10 7.73 15.05 23.50
N PHE A 11 7.81 14.14 22.53
CA PHE A 11 6.90 12.99 22.40
C PHE A 11 7.56 11.92 21.52
N LYS A 12 8.72 11.42 21.95
CA LYS A 12 9.40 10.26 21.35
C LYS A 12 9.87 9.31 22.44
N LEU A 13 8.95 8.93 23.34
CA LEU A 13 9.22 7.99 24.43
C LEU A 13 7.91 7.35 24.92
N LEU A 14 7.30 6.51 24.08
CA LEU A 14 6.23 5.60 24.48
C LEU A 14 6.15 4.37 23.54
N LYS A 15 7.32 3.84 23.15
CA LYS A 15 7.44 2.56 22.43
C LYS A 15 8.49 1.69 23.11
N LYS A 16 8.12 1.15 24.26
CA LYS A 16 8.67 -0.05 24.90
C LYS A 16 8.02 -0.14 26.27
N TRP A 17 7.03 -1.01 26.43
CA TRP A 17 6.83 -1.88 27.59
C TRP A 17 5.54 -2.71 27.38
N MET A 18 5.63 -3.98 27.75
CA MET A 18 4.59 -5.02 27.76
C MET A 18 4.20 -5.69 26.44
N VAL A 19 5.12 -6.54 25.97
CA VAL A 19 4.74 -7.91 25.59
C VAL A 19 5.39 -8.84 26.63
N PHE A 20 4.61 -9.45 27.53
CA PHE A 20 4.98 -10.67 28.26
C PHE A 20 3.71 -11.43 28.70
N PHE A 21 3.52 -12.60 28.08
CA PHE A 21 3.03 -13.88 28.64
C PHE A 21 1.52 -14.17 28.93
N ILE A 22 1.02 -15.08 28.09
CA ILE A 22 -0.07 -16.11 28.16
C ILE A 22 0.11 -17.05 29.41
N PRO A 23 -0.85 -17.86 29.96
CA PRO A 23 -2.12 -18.41 29.44
C PRO A 23 -3.37 -18.39 30.38
N VAL A 24 -4.51 -18.70 29.76
CA VAL A 24 -5.76 -19.18 30.35
C VAL A 24 -5.55 -20.57 30.98
N LEU A 25 -5.88 -20.72 32.27
CA LEU A 25 -5.99 -22.00 32.96
C LEU A 25 -7.44 -22.16 33.44
N LEU A 26 -8.24 -22.94 32.72
CA LEU A 26 -9.51 -23.46 33.23
C LEU A 26 -9.31 -24.94 33.56
N THR A 27 -9.24 -25.22 34.85
CA THR A 27 -9.32 -26.56 35.41
C THR A 27 -10.78 -27.03 35.34
N PHE A 28 -11.06 -28.05 34.53
CA PHE A 28 -12.19 -28.93 34.79
C PHE A 28 -11.65 -30.19 35.45
N SER A 29 -11.84 -30.27 36.77
CA SER A 29 -11.87 -31.54 37.48
C SER A 29 -13.08 -32.33 37.01
N CYS A 30 -12.87 -33.52 36.49
CA CYS A 30 -13.85 -34.60 36.67
C CYS A 30 -13.09 -35.93 36.80
N SER A 31 -13.05 -36.39 38.05
CA SER A 31 -12.68 -37.73 38.49
C SER A 31 -13.87 -38.67 38.25
N LEU A 32 -13.63 -39.91 37.79
CA LEU A 32 -14.30 -41.13 38.25
C LEU A 32 -13.76 -42.37 37.51
N ASP A 33 -12.98 -43.15 38.26
CA ASP A 33 -12.94 -44.61 38.42
C ASP A 33 -13.01 -45.56 37.19
N ASP A 34 -11.84 -46.18 36.95
CA ASP A 34 -11.53 -47.61 37.08
C ASP A 34 -12.33 -48.72 36.33
N ASP A 35 -11.54 -49.76 35.99
CA ASP A 35 -11.90 -51.13 35.59
C ASP A 35 -12.38 -51.41 34.15
N GLY A 36 -11.60 -52.24 33.44
CA GLY A 36 -12.20 -53.20 32.50
C GLY A 36 -11.44 -53.46 31.21
N LEU A 37 -10.50 -54.42 31.26
CA LEU A 37 -10.09 -55.21 30.10
C LEU A 37 -11.32 -55.89 29.46
N ALA A 38 -11.65 -55.52 28.24
CA ALA A 38 -12.39 -56.38 27.32
C ALA A 38 -11.80 -56.23 25.92
N THR A 39 -11.23 -57.33 25.44
CA THR A 39 -10.85 -57.52 24.05
C THR A 39 -12.13 -57.79 23.26
N GLU A 40 -12.36 -57.07 22.17
CA GLU A 40 -13.29 -57.54 21.15
C GLU A 40 -12.95 -56.96 19.77
N ASN A 41 -12.38 -57.85 18.95
CA ASN A 41 -12.70 -58.14 17.55
C ASN A 41 -12.96 -56.99 16.55
N ILE A 42 -12.05 -56.98 15.57
CA ILE A 42 -12.07 -56.44 14.22
C ILE A 42 -13.46 -56.33 13.59
N VAL A 43 -13.82 -55.11 13.16
CA VAL A 43 -14.54 -54.87 11.90
C VAL A 43 -13.85 -53.71 11.19
N GLU A 44 -12.93 -54.04 10.28
CA GLU A 44 -12.44 -53.10 9.28
C GLU A 44 -13.61 -52.70 8.37
N SER A 45 -14.19 -51.54 8.65
CA SER A 45 -15.13 -50.92 7.72
C SER A 45 -14.32 -50.35 6.54
N ASN A 46 -14.30 -51.10 5.45
CA ASN A 46 -13.85 -50.63 4.14
C ASN A 46 -14.75 -49.49 3.69
N THR A 47 -14.47 -48.28 4.16
CA THR A 47 -15.03 -47.05 3.61
C THR A 47 -14.09 -46.59 2.51
N SER A 48 -14.46 -46.91 1.27
CA SER A 48 -13.87 -46.32 0.08
C SER A 48 -14.06 -44.81 0.16
N PHE A 49 -12.98 -44.09 0.47
CA PHE A 49 -12.94 -42.64 0.42
C PHE A 49 -13.00 -42.23 -1.05
N GLU A 50 -14.19 -41.89 -1.55
CA GLU A 50 -14.32 -41.27 -2.86
C GLU A 50 -13.53 -39.96 -2.84
N SER A 51 -12.55 -39.84 -3.73
CA SER A 51 -11.80 -38.61 -3.95
C SER A 51 -12.78 -37.56 -4.47
N THR A 52 -13.28 -36.72 -3.58
CA THR A 52 -14.03 -35.54 -3.98
C THR A 52 -13.05 -34.65 -4.75
N ASN A 53 -13.41 -34.35 -5.99
CA ASN A 53 -12.62 -33.47 -6.86
C ASN A 53 -12.50 -32.10 -6.21
N TYR A 54 -11.38 -31.88 -5.51
CA TYR A 54 -10.98 -30.58 -5.02
C TYR A 54 -10.62 -29.71 -6.23
N VAL A 55 -11.59 -28.91 -6.68
CA VAL A 55 -11.33 -27.77 -7.55
C VAL A 55 -10.79 -26.64 -6.66
N PRO A 56 -9.51 -26.25 -6.78
CA PRO A 56 -8.99 -25.14 -6.00
C PRO A 56 -9.77 -23.87 -6.37
N TYR A 57 -10.30 -23.19 -5.35
CA TYR A 57 -10.92 -21.89 -5.51
C TYR A 57 -9.84 -20.89 -5.95
N VAL A 58 -9.81 -20.55 -7.24
CA VAL A 58 -8.95 -19.49 -7.75
C VAL A 58 -9.54 -18.18 -7.25
N LEU A 59 -8.89 -17.56 -6.26
CA LEU A 59 -9.21 -16.20 -5.86
C LEU A 59 -8.94 -15.28 -7.05
N SER A 60 -9.99 -14.88 -7.78
CA SER A 60 -9.91 -13.78 -8.72
C SER A 60 -9.73 -12.50 -7.90
N TYR A 61 -8.50 -12.17 -7.55
CA TYR A 61 -8.20 -10.80 -7.16
C TYR A 61 -8.58 -9.93 -8.35
N ASP A 62 -9.56 -9.05 -8.14
CA ASP A 62 -9.89 -8.03 -9.12
C ASP A 62 -8.62 -7.21 -9.37
N TYR A 63 -8.09 -7.31 -10.59
CA TYR A 63 -6.94 -6.56 -11.07
C TYR A 63 -7.32 -5.09 -11.23
N VAL A 64 -7.56 -4.44 -10.10
CA VAL A 64 -8.07 -3.07 -10.02
C VAL A 64 -7.03 -2.22 -9.30
N SER A 65 -6.71 -1.09 -9.92
CA SER A 65 -5.92 -0.04 -9.29
C SER A 65 -6.83 0.93 -8.53
N TYR A 66 -6.37 1.41 -7.38
CA TYR A 66 -7.09 2.38 -6.57
C TYR A 66 -6.31 3.69 -6.55
N ASN A 67 -6.98 4.79 -6.90
CA ASN A 67 -6.39 6.12 -6.76
C ASN A 67 -6.20 6.45 -5.27
N ILE A 68 -5.02 6.93 -4.90
CA ILE A 68 -4.71 7.44 -3.56
C ILE A 68 -4.76 8.97 -3.57
N GLY A 69 -4.13 9.59 -4.57
CA GLY A 69 -4.01 11.04 -4.64
C GLY A 69 -3.54 11.50 -6.00
N GLN A 70 -4.05 12.65 -6.44
CA GLN A 70 -3.70 13.26 -7.72
C GLN A 70 -3.85 14.77 -7.60
N ASP A 71 -2.74 15.50 -7.67
CA ASP A 71 -2.74 16.97 -7.69
C ASP A 71 -1.37 17.50 -8.18
N ASN A 72 -0.99 18.68 -7.72
CA ASN A 72 0.27 19.34 -7.96
C ASN A 72 0.99 19.60 -6.63
N LEU A 73 2.32 19.50 -6.65
CA LEU A 73 3.17 20.09 -5.63
C LEU A 73 3.45 21.56 -5.97
N TYR A 74 3.67 22.39 -4.94
CA TYR A 74 3.73 23.85 -5.06
C TYR A 74 5.03 24.47 -4.51
N GLY A 75 5.96 23.68 -3.99
CA GLY A 75 7.25 24.13 -3.46
C GLY A 75 8.30 24.43 -4.53
N ALA A 76 7.90 24.58 -5.80
CA ALA A 76 8.78 24.92 -6.91
C ALA A 76 10.01 23.98 -7.06
N GLY A 77 9.84 22.71 -6.71
CA GLY A 77 10.90 21.68 -6.80
C GLY A 77 11.77 21.56 -5.55
N LEU A 78 11.53 22.38 -4.52
CA LEU A 78 12.23 22.28 -3.25
C LEU A 78 11.81 21.03 -2.45
N GLU A 79 10.69 20.39 -2.80
CA GLU A 79 10.36 19.04 -2.33
C GLU A 79 11.38 18.00 -2.79
N GLY A 80 12.15 18.28 -3.85
CA GLY A 80 13.24 17.42 -4.31
C GLY A 80 12.82 16.24 -5.18
N PHE A 81 11.60 16.23 -5.71
CA PHE A 81 11.17 15.20 -6.66
C PHE A 81 11.68 15.50 -8.07
N GLN A 82 12.34 14.51 -8.67
CA GLN A 82 12.65 14.51 -10.10
C GLN A 82 11.47 13.95 -10.90
N GLU A 83 11.37 14.29 -12.19
CA GLU A 83 10.42 13.61 -13.09
C GLU A 83 10.74 12.12 -13.10
N GLY A 84 9.72 11.30 -12.85
CA GLY A 84 9.90 9.85 -12.82
C GLY A 84 8.80 9.11 -12.07
N ASN A 85 9.06 7.82 -11.86
CA ASN A 85 8.14 6.89 -11.21
C ASN A 85 8.82 6.17 -10.05
N ILE A 86 8.05 5.92 -9.00
CA ILE A 86 8.51 5.25 -7.77
C ILE A 86 7.56 4.10 -7.48
N ILE A 87 8.12 2.92 -7.24
CA ILE A 87 7.39 1.75 -6.76
C ILE A 87 7.75 1.56 -5.28
N ILE A 88 6.76 1.64 -4.42
CA ILE A 88 6.92 1.55 -2.97
C ILE A 88 6.28 0.25 -2.49
N LYS A 89 7.07 -0.58 -1.80
CA LYS A 89 6.66 -1.91 -1.33
C LYS A 89 6.71 -2.04 0.19
N ASP A 90 6.97 -0.96 0.91
CA ASP A 90 7.10 -0.98 2.36
C ASP A 90 6.58 0.30 3.03
N PRO A 91 6.12 0.19 4.29
CA PRO A 91 5.58 1.34 5.02
C PRO A 91 6.58 2.47 5.25
N SER A 92 7.87 2.18 5.42
CA SER A 92 8.88 3.19 5.75
C SER A 92 9.13 4.12 4.58
N SER A 93 9.25 3.56 3.37
CA SER A 93 9.39 4.32 2.14
C SER A 93 8.13 5.14 1.83
N TRP A 94 6.94 4.60 2.14
CA TRP A 94 5.67 5.32 1.98
C TRP A 94 5.57 6.54 2.90
N ILE A 95 5.91 6.37 4.18
CA ILE A 95 5.97 7.47 5.15
C ILE A 95 7.02 8.50 4.72
N GLY A 96 8.17 8.04 4.19
CA GLY A 96 9.20 8.91 3.64
C GLY A 96 8.69 9.78 2.49
N LEU A 97 7.98 9.16 1.52
CA LEU A 97 7.37 9.87 0.40
C LEU A 97 6.36 10.93 0.89
N MET A 98 5.42 10.54 1.76
CA MET A 98 4.40 11.46 2.29
C MET A 98 5.02 12.67 2.99
N ASN A 99 6.00 12.45 3.89
CA ASN A 99 6.70 13.53 4.56
C ASN A 99 7.43 14.46 3.59
N GLN A 100 7.97 13.93 2.49
CA GLN A 100 8.64 14.72 1.47
C GLN A 100 7.64 15.54 0.64
N MET A 101 6.47 14.98 0.33
CA MET A 101 5.38 15.70 -0.35
C MET A 101 4.82 16.83 0.53
N ASP A 102 4.80 16.63 1.85
CA ASP A 102 4.27 17.60 2.80
C ASP A 102 5.28 18.69 3.24
N LEU A 103 6.44 18.79 2.59
CA LEU A 103 7.49 19.76 2.98
C LEU A 103 7.03 21.23 2.91
N PHE A 104 6.14 21.56 1.97
CA PHE A 104 5.66 22.94 1.76
C PHE A 104 4.17 23.10 2.06
N THR A 105 3.39 22.06 1.81
CA THR A 105 1.94 22.05 1.91
C THR A 105 1.48 20.66 2.28
N ASP A 106 0.50 20.52 3.17
CA ASP A 106 -0.03 19.24 3.62
C ASP A 106 -0.90 18.53 2.55
N VAL A 107 -0.31 18.23 1.39
CA VAL A 107 -0.98 17.63 0.22
C VAL A 107 -1.56 16.26 0.55
N THR A 108 -0.88 15.50 1.42
CA THR A 108 -1.31 14.14 1.76
C THR A 108 -2.62 14.10 2.56
N GLN A 109 -3.07 15.23 3.15
CA GLN A 109 -4.38 15.32 3.81
C GLN A 109 -5.54 15.10 2.83
N GLN A 110 -5.32 15.29 1.54
CA GLN A 110 -6.32 15.05 0.49
C GLN A 110 -6.28 13.61 -0.06
N PHE A 111 -5.39 12.76 0.45
CA PHE A 111 -5.34 11.37 0.01
C PHE A 111 -6.55 10.61 0.49
N SER A 112 -7.09 9.74 -0.37
CA SER A 112 -8.22 8.88 -0.01
C SER A 112 -7.84 7.79 1.00
N GLU A 113 -6.55 7.45 1.07
CA GLU A 113 -6.02 6.41 1.96
C GLU A 113 -4.53 6.63 2.22
N THR A 114 -4.14 6.55 3.50
CA THR A 114 -2.73 6.67 3.93
C THR A 114 -2.24 5.43 4.69
N ASP A 115 -3.15 4.63 5.24
CA ASP A 115 -2.87 3.36 5.91
C ASP A 115 -2.97 2.20 4.90
N ILE A 116 -1.84 1.84 4.29
CA ILE A 116 -1.77 0.85 3.21
C ILE A 116 -1.32 -0.50 3.76
N ASN A 117 -2.08 -1.56 3.49
CA ASN A 117 -1.63 -2.93 3.75
C ASN A 117 -0.61 -3.39 2.68
N PHE A 118 0.68 -3.27 2.97
CA PHE A 118 1.77 -3.68 2.07
C PHE A 118 1.93 -5.19 1.90
N GLU A 119 1.21 -6.02 2.66
CA GLU A 119 1.12 -7.46 2.39
C GLU A 119 0.18 -7.77 1.23
N GLN A 120 -0.71 -6.83 0.89
CA GLN A 120 -1.73 -6.98 -0.16
C GLN A 120 -1.53 -6.03 -1.34
N PHE A 121 -0.89 -4.89 -1.12
CA PHE A 121 -0.74 -3.83 -2.11
C PHE A 121 0.69 -3.33 -2.19
N LEU A 122 1.02 -2.74 -3.33
CA LEU A 122 2.16 -1.85 -3.47
C LEU A 122 1.66 -0.49 -3.98
N VAL A 123 2.45 0.55 -3.79
CA VAL A 123 2.13 1.90 -4.24
C VAL A 123 2.96 2.25 -5.48
N VAL A 124 2.31 2.85 -6.47
CA VAL A 124 2.93 3.42 -7.68
C VAL A 124 2.71 4.92 -7.65
N ALA A 125 3.79 5.68 -7.51
CA ALA A 125 3.77 7.14 -7.54
C ALA A 125 4.47 7.64 -8.81
N VAL A 126 3.87 8.58 -9.51
CA VAL A 126 4.48 9.23 -10.68
C VAL A 126 4.48 10.74 -10.45
N PHE A 127 5.61 11.36 -10.74
CA PHE A 127 5.82 12.80 -10.69
C PHE A 127 6.24 13.28 -12.08
N ASP A 128 5.57 14.30 -12.59
CA ASP A 128 5.97 14.96 -13.84
C ASP A 128 7.11 15.96 -13.57
N HIS A 129 7.62 16.58 -14.63
CA HIS A 129 8.51 17.72 -14.50
C HIS A 129 7.83 18.96 -13.92
N LEU A 130 8.66 19.93 -13.53
CA LEU A 130 8.21 21.24 -13.08
C LEU A 130 7.68 22.06 -14.26
N TYR A 131 6.50 22.65 -14.08
CA TYR A 131 5.91 23.59 -15.02
C TYR A 131 5.85 24.97 -14.41
N ASN A 132 6.20 26.01 -15.17
CA ASN A 132 6.06 27.42 -14.76
C ASN A 132 4.64 27.98 -14.96
N SER A 133 3.65 27.10 -14.99
CA SER A 133 2.24 27.43 -15.21
C SER A 133 1.36 26.38 -14.54
N THR A 134 0.21 26.80 -14.03
CA THR A 134 -0.82 25.88 -13.54
C THR A 134 -1.57 25.16 -14.67
N GLY A 135 -2.42 24.20 -14.31
CA GLY A 135 -3.35 23.54 -15.23
C GLY A 135 -2.83 22.24 -15.82
N GLN A 136 -1.58 21.86 -15.55
CA GLN A 136 -1.02 20.57 -15.94
C GLN A 136 -1.53 19.47 -15.02
N LYS A 137 -1.74 18.29 -15.61
CA LYS A 137 -2.20 17.09 -14.91
C LYS A 137 -1.56 15.87 -15.52
N ILE A 138 -1.35 14.87 -14.67
CA ILE A 138 -1.09 13.50 -15.11
C ILE A 138 -2.25 12.60 -14.71
N HIS A 139 -2.57 11.63 -15.57
CA HIS A 139 -3.50 10.55 -15.31
C HIS A 139 -2.80 9.21 -15.54
N LEU A 140 -3.02 8.24 -14.66
CA LEU A 140 -2.46 6.91 -14.71
C LEU A 140 -3.55 5.90 -15.04
N GLU A 141 -3.32 5.13 -16.10
CA GLU A 141 -4.13 3.95 -16.44
C GLU A 141 -3.29 2.69 -16.22
N VAL A 142 -3.88 1.67 -15.58
CA VAL A 142 -3.20 0.41 -15.28
C VAL A 142 -3.85 -0.72 -16.08
N GLU A 143 -3.04 -1.44 -16.84
CA GLU A 143 -3.44 -2.61 -17.61
C GLU A 143 -2.66 -3.83 -17.11
N TYR A 144 -3.37 -4.91 -16.81
CA TYR A 144 -2.80 -6.13 -16.27
C TYR A 144 -2.77 -7.21 -17.35
N ASN A 145 -1.58 -7.69 -17.66
CA ASN A 145 -1.35 -8.80 -18.59
C ASN A 145 -0.75 -10.00 -17.84
N SER A 146 -0.65 -11.14 -18.52
CA SER A 146 0.01 -12.34 -17.96
C SER A 146 1.49 -12.12 -17.66
N ASP A 147 2.15 -11.26 -18.43
CA ASP A 147 3.62 -11.14 -18.45
C ASP A 147 4.11 -9.89 -17.71
N ASN A 148 3.29 -8.85 -17.66
CA ASN A 148 3.63 -7.55 -17.06
C ASN A 148 2.39 -6.76 -16.65
N ILE A 149 2.61 -5.70 -15.87
CA ILE A 149 1.62 -4.65 -15.60
C ILE A 149 2.08 -3.39 -16.29
N ILE A 150 1.24 -2.82 -17.14
CA ILE A 150 1.54 -1.60 -17.88
C ILE A 150 0.88 -0.42 -17.14
N VAL A 151 1.68 0.57 -16.76
CA VAL A 151 1.21 1.84 -16.21
C VAL A 151 1.39 2.91 -17.28
N SER A 152 0.30 3.34 -17.89
CA SER A 152 0.29 4.42 -18.88
C SER A 152 0.19 5.77 -18.18
N ILE A 153 1.18 6.63 -18.40
CA ILE A 153 1.27 8.00 -17.88
C ILE A 153 0.73 8.95 -18.95
N ILE A 154 -0.47 9.48 -18.74
CA ILE A 154 -1.17 10.35 -19.68
C ILE A 154 -1.08 11.79 -19.19
N LYS A 155 -0.34 12.63 -19.92
CA LYS A 155 -0.22 14.06 -19.62
C LYS A 155 -1.35 14.82 -20.32
N SER A 156 -1.98 15.74 -19.58
CA SER A 156 -3.05 16.62 -20.10
C SER A 156 -2.94 18.03 -19.50
N ARG A 157 -3.52 19.01 -20.21
CA ARG A 157 -3.56 20.42 -19.79
C ARG A 157 -5.00 20.90 -19.74
N ARG A 158 -5.40 21.52 -18.63
CA ARG A 158 -6.67 22.26 -18.56
C ARG A 158 -6.59 23.47 -19.48
N GLN A 159 -7.55 23.61 -20.39
CA GLN A 159 -7.71 24.82 -21.19
C GLN A 159 -8.29 25.94 -20.30
N GLY A 160 -7.69 27.14 -20.34
CA GLY A 160 -8.12 28.28 -19.53
C GLY A 160 -7.05 29.36 -19.39
N ARG A 161 -7.32 30.37 -18.56
CA ARG A 161 -6.33 31.39 -18.22
C ARG A 161 -5.23 30.78 -17.35
N GLU A 162 -4.00 30.96 -17.79
CA GLU A 162 -2.81 30.46 -17.10
C GLU A 162 -2.41 31.43 -15.99
N THR A 163 -2.04 30.88 -14.84
CA THR A 163 -1.37 31.63 -13.77
C THR A 163 0.09 31.18 -13.72
N TYR A 164 1.01 32.14 -13.60
CA TYR A 164 2.44 31.89 -13.48
C TYR A 164 2.79 31.45 -12.05
N ILE A 165 2.52 30.18 -11.75
CA ILE A 165 2.90 29.51 -10.51
C ILE A 165 3.64 28.23 -10.91
N THR A 166 4.79 27.99 -10.30
CA THR A 166 5.55 26.76 -10.55
C THR A 166 4.87 25.58 -9.85
N THR A 167 4.49 24.56 -10.61
CA THR A 167 3.82 23.37 -10.08
C THR A 167 4.46 22.09 -10.59
N GLN A 168 4.35 21.01 -9.82
CA GLN A 168 4.77 19.67 -10.23
C GLN A 168 3.60 18.68 -10.12
N PRO A 169 2.96 18.29 -11.24
CA PRO A 169 1.89 17.32 -11.23
C PRO A 169 2.35 15.95 -10.71
N PHE A 170 1.48 15.29 -9.95
CA PHE A 170 1.69 13.92 -9.50
C PHE A 170 0.38 13.11 -9.52
N GLN A 171 0.51 11.79 -9.53
CA GLN A 171 -0.56 10.86 -9.22
C GLN A 171 0.02 9.62 -8.54
N ILE A 172 -0.70 9.13 -7.56
CA ILE A 172 -0.34 7.98 -6.75
C ILE A 172 -1.51 7.00 -6.78
N LEU A 173 -1.22 5.76 -7.12
CA LEU A 173 -2.13 4.63 -7.07
C LEU A 173 -1.60 3.59 -6.08
N LYS A 174 -2.49 2.77 -5.52
CA LYS A 174 -2.13 1.42 -5.07
C LYS A 174 -2.63 0.38 -6.06
N ILE A 175 -1.85 -0.67 -6.23
CA ILE A 175 -2.22 -1.85 -7.02
C ILE A 175 -1.96 -3.12 -6.21
N PRO A 176 -2.64 -4.24 -6.50
CA PRO A 176 -2.38 -5.49 -5.82
C PRO A 176 -0.90 -5.87 -5.88
N LEU A 177 -0.40 -6.44 -4.78
CA LEU A 177 0.98 -6.91 -4.70
C LEU A 177 1.24 -7.95 -5.78
N THR A 178 2.37 -7.81 -6.47
CA THR A 178 2.69 -8.62 -7.63
C THR A 178 4.19 -8.85 -7.77
N ASN A 179 4.54 -9.98 -8.38
CA ASN A 179 5.89 -10.30 -8.83
C ASN A 179 6.09 -10.02 -10.32
N LEU A 180 5.04 -9.65 -11.05
CA LEU A 180 5.15 -9.26 -12.46
C LEU A 180 5.93 -7.95 -12.59
N PRO A 181 6.73 -7.79 -13.65
CA PRO A 181 7.38 -6.53 -13.95
C PRO A 181 6.34 -5.44 -14.20
N ILE A 182 6.59 -4.24 -13.66
CA ILE A 182 5.79 -3.04 -13.90
C ILE A 182 6.52 -2.20 -14.95
N VAL A 183 5.85 -1.90 -16.06
CA VAL A 183 6.40 -1.17 -17.20
C VAL A 183 5.65 0.16 -17.35
N PHE A 184 6.38 1.26 -17.48
CA PHE A 184 5.80 2.59 -17.61
C PHE A 184 5.82 3.05 -19.07
N HIS A 185 4.69 3.54 -19.58
CA HIS A 185 4.56 4.10 -20.92
C HIS A 185 4.09 5.54 -20.86
N HIS A 186 4.77 6.44 -21.58
CA HIS A 186 4.37 7.86 -21.64
C HIS A 186 3.44 8.11 -22.82
N ARG A 187 2.32 8.78 -22.57
CA ARG A 187 1.31 9.19 -23.56
C ARG A 187 0.94 10.67 -23.36
N ILE A 188 0.62 11.34 -24.46
CA ILE A 188 0.05 12.69 -24.46
C ILE A 188 -1.43 12.55 -24.81
N SER A 189 -2.35 13.14 -24.03
CA SER A 189 -3.77 13.11 -24.38
C SER A 189 -3.98 13.89 -25.69
N LYS A 190 -4.62 13.26 -26.68
CA LYS A 190 -5.01 13.94 -27.93
C LYS A 190 -6.15 14.93 -27.69
#